data_AF-A0A2K1NVB7-F1
#
_entry.id   AF-A0A2K1NVB7-F1
#
_cell.length_a   1.000
_cell.length_b   1.000
_cell.length_c   1.000
_cell.angle_alpha   90.00
_cell.angle_beta   90.00
_cell.angle_gamma   90.00
#
_symmetry.space_group_name_H-M   'P 1'
#
loop_
_entity.id
_entity.type
_entity.pdbx_description
1 polymer ?
#
loop_
_entity_poly.entity_id
_entity_poly.type
_entity_poly.pdbx_seq_one_letter_code
_entity_poly.pdbx_strand_id
1 'polypeptide(L)' 'MGWSDYHLHTFFMKEPAFKTEVKLGISLEDYDENLISEFLMKISQFFTPNNKNAIYIYDFGDE' A
#
# COMPACT_ATOMS: atom_id res chain seq x y z
N MET A 1 -2.19 6.80 15.46
CA MET A 1 -2.54 8.11 14.89
C MET A 1 -3.76 8.78 15.55
N GLY A 2 -4.70 8.03 16.17
CA GLY A 2 -5.94 8.64 16.69
C GLY A 2 -7.00 8.89 15.61
N TRP A 3 -6.86 8.21 14.47
CA TRP A 3 -7.78 8.26 13.33
C TRP A 3 -8.92 7.25 13.48
N SER A 4 -10.05 7.56 12.85
CA SER A 4 -11.27 6.76 12.91
C SER A 4 -11.45 5.81 11.70
N ASP A 5 -10.48 5.77 10.79
CA ASP A 5 -10.48 4.89 9.62
C ASP A 5 -11.64 5.16 8.63
N TYR A 6 -12.00 6.43 8.43
CA TYR A 6 -13.08 6.84 7.53
C TYR A 6 -12.63 7.17 6.10
N HIS A 7 -11.34 7.42 5.90
CA HIS A 7 -10.79 7.79 4.60
C HIS A 7 -10.04 6.61 3.98
N LEU A 8 -9.94 6.63 2.64
CA LEU A 8 -9.13 5.66 1.92
C LEU A 8 -7.64 5.80 2.27
N HIS A 9 -6.92 4.69 2.16
CA HIS A 9 -5.49 4.63 2.38
C HIS A 9 -4.80 3.74 1.36
N THR A 10 -3.51 3.98 1.16
CA THR A 10 -2.64 3.16 0.32
C THR A 10 -1.26 2.97 0.95
N PHE A 11 -0.62 1.86 0.60
CA PHE A 11 0.80 1.62 0.87
C PHE A 11 1.56 1.61 -0.45
N PHE A 12 2.72 2.26 -0.48
CA PHE A 12 3.71 2.12 -1.54
C PHE A 12 4.87 1.28 -1.01
N MET A 13 5.06 0.12 -1.62
CA MET A 13 6.09 -0.85 -1.25
C MET A 13 7.07 -1.00 -2.42
N LYS A 14 8.37 -1.09 -2.12
CA LYS A 14 9.31 -1.59 -3.12
C LYS A 14 9.22 -3.10 -3.17
N GLU A 15 9.02 -3.65 -4.35
CA GLU A 15 9.09 -5.09 -4.54
C GLU A 15 10.55 -5.55 -4.53
N PRO A 16 10.95 -6.48 -3.64
CA PRO A 16 12.35 -6.89 -3.54
C PRO A 16 12.91 -7.53 -4.82
N ALA A 17 12.05 -8.19 -5.61
CA ALA A 17 12.44 -8.94 -6.80
C ALA A 17 12.74 -8.04 -8.01
N PHE A 18 11.87 -7.05 -8.28
CA PHE A 18 11.97 -6.23 -9.49
C PHE A 18 12.38 -4.78 -9.22
N LYS A 19 12.55 -4.39 -7.94
CA LYS A 19 12.82 -3.01 -7.49
C LYS A 19 11.76 -1.99 -7.94
N THR A 20 10.62 -2.46 -8.41
CA THR A 20 9.48 -1.64 -8.81
C THR A 20 8.69 -1.26 -7.58
N GLU A 21 8.10 -0.07 -7.58
CA GLU A 21 7.14 0.31 -6.56
C GLU A 21 5.78 -0.30 -6.89
N VAL A 22 5.14 -0.91 -5.89
CA VAL A 22 3.78 -1.43 -5.97
C VAL A 22 2.89 -0.68 -4.99
N LYS A 23 1.67 -0.41 -5.45
CA LYS A 23 0.63 0.27 -4.68
C LYS A 23 -0.34 -0.78 -4.12
N LEU A 24 -0.50 -0.80 -2.81
CA LEU A 24 -1.42 -1.69 -2.11
C LEU A 24 -2.53 -0.85 -1.45
N GLY A 25 -3.76 -1.37 -1.42
CA GLY A 25 -4.87 -0.73 -0.71
C GLY A 25 -6.17 -1.48 -0.89
N ILE A 26 -7.28 -0.83 -0.55
CA ILE A 26 -8.62 -1.40 -0.72
C ILE A 26 -9.00 -1.36 -2.21
N SER A 27 -9.09 -2.54 -2.82
CA SER A 27 -9.55 -2.69 -4.20
C SER A 27 -11.07 -2.45 -4.26
N LEU A 28 -11.45 -1.22 -4.57
CA LEU A 28 -12.80 -0.89 -5.00
C LEU A 28 -12.87 -1.11 -6.51
N GLU A 29 -13.89 -1.83 -6.98
CA GLU A 29 -14.11 -2.03 -8.43
C GLU A 29 -14.12 -0.64 -9.11
N ASP A 30 -13.31 -0.50 -10.17
CA ASP A 30 -13.11 0.69 -11.01
C ASP A 30 -12.25 1.86 -10.45
N TYR A 31 -11.60 1.73 -9.29
CA TYR A 31 -10.87 2.88 -8.71
C TYR A 31 -9.41 3.03 -9.21
N ASP A 32 -8.65 1.95 -9.34
CA ASP A 32 -7.26 1.98 -9.78
C ASP A 32 -6.78 0.59 -10.27
N GLU A 33 -6.52 0.46 -11.57
CA GLU A 33 -6.07 -0.79 -12.19
C GLU A 33 -4.67 -1.24 -11.74
N ASN A 34 -3.86 -0.33 -11.21
CA ASN A 34 -2.50 -0.62 -10.72
C ASN A 34 -2.48 -0.92 -9.21
N LEU A 35 -3.63 -0.92 -8.55
CA LEU A 35 -3.76 -1.20 -7.13
C LEU A 35 -3.88 -2.71 -6.90
N ILE A 36 -2.97 -3.25 -6.10
CA ILE A 36 -3.08 -4.63 -5.61
C ILE A 36 -3.87 -4.60 -4.31
N SER A 37 -4.87 -5.47 -4.19
CA SER A 37 -5.64 -5.60 -2.96
C SER A 37 -4.74 -5.96 -1.78
N GLU A 38 -4.77 -5.16 -0.73
CA GLU A 38 -3.98 -5.38 0.50
C GLU A 38 -4.33 -6.70 1.19
N PHE A 39 -5.55 -7.22 0.99
CA PHE A 39 -5.99 -8.51 1.54
C PHE A 39 -5.33 -9.73 0.88
N LEU A 40 -4.76 -9.57 -0.32
CA LEU A 40 -4.13 -10.66 -1.07
C LEU A 40 -2.64 -10.82 -0.75
N MET A 41 -2.02 -9.81 -0.13
CA MET A 41 -0.57 -9.74 0.04
C MET A 41 -0.18 -9.84 1.51
N LYS A 42 0.90 -10.58 1.79
CA LYS A 42 1.49 -10.65 3.14
C LYS A 42 2.63 -9.66 3.26
N ILE A 43 2.73 -8.99 4.41
CA ILE A 43 3.86 -8.08 4.73
C ILE A 43 5.23 -8.77 4.55
N SER A 44 5.31 -10.08 4.81
CA SER A 44 6.55 -10.86 4.69
C SER A 44 7.08 -10.97 3.25
N GLN A 45 6.26 -10.67 2.23
CA GLN A 45 6.70 -10.66 0.83
C GLN A 45 7.48 -9.39 0.48
N PHE A 46 7.29 -8.32 1.24
CA PHE A 46 7.92 -7.02 0.99
C PHE A 46 9.03 -6.71 1.99
N PHE A 47 8.78 -6.92 3.28
CA PHE A 47 9.72 -6.57 4.33
C PHE A 47 10.85 -7.60 4.42
N THR A 48 12.07 -7.16 4.14
CA THR A 48 13.30 -7.96 4.22
C THR A 48 14.40 -7.13 4.92
N PRO A 49 15.53 -7.74 5.33
CA PRO A 49 16.66 -6.98 5.88
C PRO A 49 17.20 -5.89 4.93
N ASN A 50 16.94 -6.00 3.63
CA ASN A 50 17.34 -5.02 2.62
C ASN A 50 16.19 -4.09 2.17
N ASN A 51 14.96 -4.33 2.64
CA ASN A 51 13.77 -3.56 2.31
C ASN A 51 12.89 -3.39 3.55
N LYS A 52 13.16 -2.34 4.34
CA LYS A 52 12.59 -2.18 5.70
C LYS A 52 11.48 -1.14 5.79
N ASN A 53 11.26 -0.36 4.73
CA ASN A 53 10.43 0.83 4.78
C ASN A 53 9.27 0.72 3.79
N ALA A 54 8.16 1.36 4.16
CA ALA A 54 6.95 1.51 3.38
C ALA A 54 6.51 2.97 3.47
N ILE A 55 5.87 3.48 2.43
CA ILE A 55 5.14 4.76 2.50
C ILE A 55 3.68 4.42 2.70
N TYR A 56 3.04 5.08 3.67
CA TYR A 56 1.62 4.93 3.95
C TYR A 56 0.97 6.30 3.77
N ILE A 57 -0.02 6.38 2.89
CA ILE A 57 -0.82 7.58 2.64
C ILE A 57 -2.23 7.30 3.14
N TYR A 58 -2.74 8.19 3.99
CA TYR A 58 -4.07 8.14 4.57
C TYR A 58 -4.77 9.45 4.28
N ASP A 59 -6.03 9.37 3.86
CA ASP A 59 -6.82 10.49 3.36
C ASP A 59 -6.26 11.14 2.09
N PHE A 60 -6.87 10.82 0.95
CA PHE A 60 -6.48 11.38 -0.34
C PHE A 60 -7.05 12.79 -0.60
N GLY A 61 -7.91 13.30 0.29
CA GLY A 61 -8.51 14.63 0.16
C GLY A 61 -7.78 15.73 0.92
N ASP A 62 -6.90 15.36 1.85
CA ASP A 62 -6.10 16.28 2.67
C ASP A 62 -4.76 16.68 2.01
N GLU A 63 -4.52 16.24 0.76
CA GLU A 63 -3.37 16.63 -0.09
C GLU A 63 -3.67 17.80 -1.04
#